data_AF-A0A4Q0VYP7-F1
#
_entry.id   AF-A0A4Q0VYP7-F1
#
_cell.length_a   1.000
_cell.length_b   1.000
_cell.length_c   1.000
_cell.angle_alpha   90.00
_cell.angle_beta   90.00
_cell.angle_gamma   90.00
#
_symmetry.space_group_name_H-M   'P 1'
#
loop_
_entity.id
_entity.type
_entity.pdbx_description
1 polymer ?
#
loop_
_entity_poly.entity_id
_entity_poly.type
_entity_poly.pdbx_seq_one_letter_code
_entity_poly.pdbx_strand_id
1 'polypeptide(L)'
;MNTAVFKKTHFSLFFRKWIDVEEKDFLAAIVKRLNQGETLFDVSGEFVKKREQASFAFKLQLKLEDLGYSYDTEHKRWLEKDDQTSKNNSIDNPMFQVVDTALDATVTRDIVTYLNEGHTMKQAEVKFQLVAPNIRNKLKHAGYRYDNLFNIWTVEERTKLVKLLAEKLQNEEISFEELEKRGMKVDKLKEEFEKINFPVNVPQAKELSQPIAPLSTTEIEIFRKMIGTWESQTSVAHNLSITINHELLQSLEDVAKNREITLTQIVEEALAHYLKEMK
;
A
#
# COMPACT_ATOMS: atom_id res chain seq x y z
N MET A 1 -29.15 43.24 -46.04
CA MET A 1 -28.15 43.67 -45.04
C MET A 1 -27.82 42.46 -44.17
N ASN A 2 -26.61 41.90 -44.29
CA ASN A 2 -26.14 40.80 -43.43
C ASN A 2 -25.59 41.39 -42.14
N THR A 3 -26.35 41.29 -41.05
CA THR A 3 -25.82 41.55 -39.70
C THR A 3 -24.82 40.46 -39.35
N ALA A 4 -23.54 40.80 -39.31
CA ALA A 4 -22.49 39.91 -38.81
C ALA A 4 -22.78 39.57 -37.34
N VAL A 5 -23.14 38.31 -37.08
CA VAL A 5 -23.30 37.79 -35.72
C VAL A 5 -21.90 37.56 -35.16
N PHE A 6 -21.46 38.42 -34.25
CA PHE A 6 -20.23 38.20 -33.49
C PHE A 6 -20.42 36.99 -32.58
N LYS A 7 -19.75 35.88 -32.89
CA LYS A 7 -19.70 34.72 -31.99
C LYS A 7 -18.91 35.11 -30.74
N LYS A 8 -19.55 34.99 -29.57
CA LYS A 8 -18.85 35.13 -28.28
C LYS A 8 -18.06 33.85 -28.03
N THR A 9 -16.78 33.99 -27.75
CA THR A 9 -15.91 32.89 -27.33
C THR A 9 -15.67 32.97 -25.83
N HIS A 10 -15.66 31.82 -25.16
CA HIS A 10 -15.49 31.70 -23.71
C HIS A 10 -14.27 30.84 -23.40
N PHE A 11 -13.42 31.26 -22.46
CA PHE A 11 -12.31 30.43 -22.00
C PHE A 11 -12.80 29.45 -20.94
N SER A 12 -12.87 28.16 -21.26
CA SER A 12 -13.19 27.16 -20.23
C SER A 12 -11.95 26.87 -19.39
N LEU A 13 -12.06 27.12 -18.08
CA LEU A 13 -11.01 26.81 -17.10
C LEU A 13 -10.76 25.30 -16.98
N PHE A 14 -11.80 24.48 -17.17
CA PHE A 14 -11.70 23.03 -17.09
C PHE A 14 -10.88 22.47 -18.25
N PHE A 15 -11.21 22.87 -19.49
CA PHE A 15 -10.52 22.41 -20.70
C PHE A 15 -9.25 23.21 -21.02
N ARG A 16 -9.05 24.35 -20.36
CA ARG A 16 -7.96 25.32 -20.61
C ARG A 16 -7.88 25.75 -22.08
N LYS A 17 -9.05 25.90 -22.72
CA LYS A 17 -9.18 26.27 -24.13
C LYS A 17 -10.30 27.28 -24.31
N TRP A 18 -10.20 28.09 -25.36
CA TRP A 18 -11.29 28.90 -25.86
C TRP A 18 -12.31 27.99 -26.56
N ILE A 19 -13.58 28.14 -26.20
CA ILE A 19 -14.70 27.37 -26.72
C ILE A 19 -15.75 28.38 -27.22
N ASP A 20 -16.25 28.14 -28.43
CA ASP A 20 -17.23 29.02 -29.10
C ASP A 20 -18.69 28.72 -28.68
N VAL A 21 -18.87 27.77 -27.76
CA VAL A 21 -20.15 27.31 -27.23
C VAL A 21 -20.13 27.33 -25.70
N GLU A 22 -21.30 27.36 -25.08
CA GLU A 22 -21.40 27.26 -23.62
C GLU A 22 -20.83 25.92 -23.13
N GLU A 23 -20.23 25.90 -21.93
CA GLU A 23 -19.61 24.69 -21.38
C GLU A 23 -20.59 23.51 -21.29
N LYS A 24 -21.88 23.80 -21.04
CA LYS A 24 -22.95 22.80 -21.04
C LYS A 24 -23.11 22.14 -22.41
N ASP A 25 -23.19 22.93 -23.48
CA ASP A 25 -23.33 22.41 -24.84
C ASP A 25 -22.10 21.64 -25.28
N PHE A 26 -20.92 22.11 -24.87
CA PHE A 26 -19.66 21.41 -25.12
C PHE A 26 -19.62 20.03 -24.46
N LEU A 27 -20.05 19.94 -23.19
CA LEU A 27 -20.14 18.67 -22.47
C LEU A 27 -21.23 17.75 -23.05
N ALA A 28 -22.35 18.29 -23.50
CA ALA A 28 -23.36 17.52 -24.25
C ALA A 28 -22.79 16.94 -25.55
N ALA A 29 -21.94 17.70 -26.26
CA ALA A 29 -21.24 17.20 -27.45
C ALA A 29 -20.24 16.08 -27.11
N ILE A 30 -19.54 16.18 -25.97
CA ILE A 30 -18.69 15.11 -25.44
C ILE A 30 -19.52 13.86 -25.14
N VAL A 31 -20.65 14.00 -24.43
CA VAL A 31 -21.55 12.88 -24.12
C VAL A 31 -22.03 12.19 -25.39
N LYS A 32 -22.38 12.95 -26.43
CA LYS A 32 -22.76 12.40 -27.73
C LYS A 32 -21.67 11.52 -28.33
N ARG A 33 -20.40 11.95 -28.26
CA ARG A 33 -19.25 11.17 -28.74
C ARG A 33 -19.02 9.91 -27.91
N LEU A 34 -19.12 10.02 -26.58
CA LEU A 34 -19.05 8.86 -25.68
C LEU A 34 -20.12 7.83 -26.03
N ASN A 35 -21.34 8.29 -26.32
CA ASN A 35 -22.47 7.43 -26.73
C ASN A 35 -22.33 6.87 -28.15
N GLN A 36 -21.38 7.34 -28.94
CA GLN A 36 -20.99 6.77 -30.24
C GLN A 36 -19.88 5.73 -30.11
N GLY A 37 -19.45 5.41 -28.89
CA GLY A 37 -18.47 4.36 -28.60
C GLY A 37 -17.07 4.88 -28.25
N GLU A 38 -16.85 6.20 -28.23
CA GLU A 38 -15.59 6.74 -27.71
C GLU A 38 -15.48 6.55 -26.20
N THR A 39 -14.29 6.27 -25.70
CA THR A 39 -14.05 6.22 -24.26
C THR A 39 -13.71 7.60 -23.71
N LEU A 40 -13.88 7.79 -22.39
CA LEU A 40 -13.39 8.99 -21.71
C LEU A 40 -11.89 9.21 -21.97
N PHE A 41 -11.12 8.15 -22.16
CA PHE A 41 -9.69 8.22 -22.43
C PHE A 41 -9.39 8.75 -23.83
N ASP A 42 -10.15 8.32 -24.85
CA ASP A 42 -10.03 8.78 -26.23
C ASP A 42 -10.32 10.28 -26.31
N VAL A 43 -11.45 10.70 -25.75
CA VAL A 43 -11.85 12.12 -25.68
C VAL A 43 -10.80 12.94 -24.92
N SER A 44 -10.28 12.42 -23.81
CA SER A 44 -9.25 13.11 -23.02
C SER A 44 -7.97 13.38 -23.81
N GLY A 45 -7.64 12.53 -24.77
CA GLY A 45 -6.42 12.65 -25.58
C GLY A 45 -6.37 13.89 -26.46
N GLU A 46 -7.52 14.53 -26.72
CA GLU A 46 -7.61 15.78 -27.47
C GLU A 46 -7.28 17.02 -26.64
N PHE A 47 -7.36 16.90 -25.32
CA PHE A 47 -7.23 18.02 -24.38
C PHE A 47 -5.91 18.00 -23.64
N VAL A 48 -5.37 16.81 -23.34
CA VAL A 48 -4.16 16.66 -22.52
C VAL A 48 -3.17 15.67 -23.11
N LYS A 49 -1.90 15.79 -22.68
CA LYS A 49 -0.84 14.87 -23.06
C LYS A 49 -1.12 13.46 -22.53
N LYS A 50 -0.57 12.43 -23.19
CA LYS A 50 -0.75 11.00 -22.84
C LYS A 50 -0.58 10.67 -21.35
N ARG A 51 0.42 11.25 -20.69
CA ARG A 51 0.69 11.02 -19.25
C ARG A 51 -0.39 11.57 -18.31
N GLU A 52 -1.20 12.53 -18.77
CA GLU A 52 -2.23 13.22 -18.00
C GLU A 52 -3.65 12.71 -18.33
N GLN A 53 -3.80 11.93 -19.41
CA GLN A 53 -5.10 11.46 -19.94
C GLN A 53 -5.95 10.75 -18.88
N ALA A 54 -5.39 9.80 -18.13
CA ALA A 54 -6.14 9.09 -17.09
C ALA A 54 -6.68 10.03 -16.00
N SER A 55 -5.88 11.01 -15.57
CA SER A 55 -6.30 11.98 -14.55
C SER A 55 -7.37 12.94 -15.07
N PHE A 56 -7.29 13.30 -16.36
CA PHE A 56 -8.27 14.17 -17.01
C PHE A 56 -9.58 13.43 -17.29
N ALA A 57 -9.53 12.19 -17.77
CA ALA A 57 -10.69 11.32 -18.00
C ALA A 57 -11.52 11.18 -16.73
N PHE A 58 -10.85 10.97 -15.59
CA PHE A 58 -11.52 10.90 -14.30
C PHE A 58 -12.17 12.24 -13.89
N LYS A 59 -11.47 13.37 -14.07
CA LYS A 59 -12.07 14.69 -13.81
C LYS A 59 -13.26 14.97 -14.71
N LEU A 60 -13.20 14.53 -15.97
CA LEU A 60 -14.29 14.66 -16.94
C LEU A 60 -15.48 13.81 -16.49
N GLN A 61 -15.25 12.58 -16.03
CA GLN A 61 -16.28 11.73 -15.44
C GLN A 61 -17.03 12.44 -14.30
N LEU A 62 -16.28 12.95 -13.31
CA LEU A 62 -16.88 13.69 -12.19
C LEU A 62 -17.65 14.92 -12.65
N LYS A 63 -17.15 15.63 -13.67
CA LYS A 63 -17.82 16.82 -14.21
C LYS A 63 -19.13 16.46 -14.92
N LEU A 64 -19.19 15.32 -15.61
CA LEU A 64 -20.42 14.80 -16.20
C LEU A 64 -21.43 14.40 -15.12
N GLU A 65 -20.97 13.73 -14.07
CA GLU A 65 -21.81 13.33 -12.92
C GLU A 65 -22.40 14.54 -12.17
N ASP A 66 -21.61 15.61 -11.99
CA ASP A 66 -22.00 16.90 -11.41
C ASP A 66 -23.09 17.60 -12.26
N LEU A 67 -23.08 17.40 -13.57
CA LEU A 67 -24.10 17.91 -14.49
C LEU A 67 -25.31 16.98 -14.63
N GLY A 68 -25.42 15.95 -13.80
CA GLY A 68 -26.54 15.04 -13.80
C GLY A 68 -26.47 13.95 -14.86
N TYR A 69 -25.32 13.71 -15.50
CA TYR A 69 -25.15 12.52 -16.33
C TYR A 69 -24.77 11.31 -15.47
N SER A 70 -25.16 10.12 -15.91
CA SER A 70 -24.73 8.84 -15.32
C SER A 70 -24.46 7.81 -16.42
N TYR A 71 -23.42 7.00 -16.24
CA TYR A 71 -23.11 5.93 -17.17
C TYR A 71 -24.00 4.71 -16.91
N ASP A 72 -24.85 4.39 -17.89
CA ASP A 72 -25.66 3.19 -17.96
C ASP A 72 -24.79 2.03 -18.44
N THR A 73 -24.48 1.11 -17.54
CA THR A 73 -23.65 -0.06 -17.81
C THR A 73 -24.32 -1.09 -18.71
N GLU A 74 -25.66 -1.17 -18.69
CA GLU A 74 -26.43 -2.13 -19.49
C GLU A 74 -26.41 -1.71 -20.96
N HIS A 75 -26.70 -0.43 -21.21
CA HIS A 75 -26.75 0.13 -22.56
C HIS A 75 -25.42 0.73 -23.03
N LYS A 76 -24.39 0.72 -22.17
CA LYS A 76 -23.04 1.26 -22.40
C LYS A 76 -23.06 2.72 -22.91
N ARG A 77 -23.85 3.56 -22.25
CA ARG A 77 -24.06 4.96 -22.66
C ARG A 77 -24.25 5.89 -21.47
N TRP A 78 -23.89 7.14 -21.63
CA TRP A 78 -24.17 8.22 -20.70
C TRP A 78 -25.59 8.75 -20.91
N LEU A 79 -26.38 8.80 -19.83
CA LEU A 79 -27.75 9.30 -19.80
C LEU A 79 -27.84 10.51 -18.88
N GLU A 80 -28.63 11.52 -19.26
CA GLU A 80 -28.99 12.64 -18.38
C GLU A 80 -30.08 12.16 -17.40
N LYS A 81 -29.89 12.42 -16.10
CA LYS A 81 -30.78 11.92 -15.02
C LYS A 81 -32.22 12.43 -15.14
N ASP A 82 -32.45 13.51 -15.88
CA ASP A 82 -33.78 14.10 -16.07
C ASP A 82 -34.71 13.24 -16.95
N ASP A 83 -34.18 12.28 -17.70
CA ASP A 83 -34.98 11.44 -18.62
C ASP A 83 -35.52 10.14 -17.96
N GLN A 84 -35.11 9.82 -16.73
CA GLN A 84 -35.56 8.60 -16.04
C GLN A 84 -36.79 8.80 -15.13
N THR A 85 -37.18 10.05 -14.84
CA THR A 85 -38.28 10.35 -13.91
C THR A 85 -39.66 10.46 -14.56
N SER A 86 -39.78 10.45 -15.90
CA SER A 86 -41.05 10.75 -16.58
C SER A 86 -41.74 9.57 -17.28
N LYS A 87 -41.21 8.33 -17.23
CA LYS A 87 -41.82 7.21 -18.00
C LYS A 87 -42.19 5.92 -17.29
N ASN A 88 -41.99 5.76 -15.99
CA ASN A 88 -42.46 4.55 -15.30
C ASN A 88 -43.31 4.89 -14.06
N ASN A 89 -44.62 5.01 -14.28
CA ASN A 89 -45.59 4.71 -13.23
C ASN A 89 -45.63 3.18 -13.02
N SER A 90 -45.52 2.79 -11.75
CA SER A 90 -46.14 1.60 -11.16
C SER A 90 -45.50 0.23 -11.40
N ILE A 91 -44.27 0.03 -10.90
CA ILE A 91 -43.95 -1.14 -10.08
C ILE A 91 -43.12 -0.63 -8.90
N ASP A 92 -43.61 -0.84 -7.69
CA ASP A 92 -42.92 -0.55 -6.44
C ASP A 92 -41.52 -1.18 -6.44
N ASN A 93 -40.50 -0.34 -6.63
CA ASN A 93 -39.13 -0.70 -6.30
C ASN A 93 -38.42 0.52 -5.71
N PRO A 94 -38.33 0.63 -4.37
CA PRO A 94 -37.77 1.80 -3.70
C PRO A 94 -36.27 1.57 -3.51
N MET A 95 -35.43 1.81 -4.52
CA MET A 95 -33.99 1.73 -4.30
C MET A 95 -33.20 2.45 -5.37
N PHE A 96 -33.05 3.76 -5.21
CA PHE A 96 -31.79 4.51 -5.35
C PHE A 96 -32.15 6.00 -5.14
N GLN A 97 -32.75 6.27 -3.98
CA GLN A 97 -32.63 7.58 -3.36
C GLN A 97 -31.15 7.86 -3.18
N VAL A 98 -30.74 9.12 -3.37
CA VAL A 98 -29.58 9.78 -2.75
C VAL A 98 -29.00 8.89 -1.64
N VAL A 99 -28.09 7.99 -2.02
CA VAL A 99 -27.54 7.06 -1.05
C VAL A 99 -26.49 7.86 -0.31
N ASP A 100 -26.96 8.39 0.82
CA ASP A 100 -26.25 8.82 2.00
C ASP A 100 -24.73 8.85 1.84
N THR A 101 -24.17 10.05 1.93
CA THR A 101 -22.75 10.27 2.26
C THR A 101 -22.27 9.38 3.42
N ALA A 102 -23.17 8.96 4.31
CA ALA A 102 -22.89 7.99 5.36
C ALA A 102 -22.63 6.56 4.86
N LEU A 103 -23.33 6.07 3.82
CA LEU A 103 -23.03 4.77 3.21
C LEU A 103 -21.70 4.84 2.46
N ASP A 104 -21.43 5.95 1.77
CA ASP A 104 -20.17 6.15 1.05
C ASP A 104 -18.97 6.18 2.01
N ALA A 105 -19.12 6.82 3.17
CA ALA A 105 -18.12 6.83 4.23
C ALA A 105 -17.90 5.43 4.84
N THR A 106 -18.97 4.63 5.00
CA THR A 106 -18.88 3.27 5.53
C THR A 106 -18.10 2.36 4.59
N VAL A 107 -18.45 2.35 3.30
CA VAL A 107 -17.72 1.58 2.28
C VAL A 107 -16.25 1.98 2.22
N THR A 108 -15.95 3.28 2.32
CA THR A 108 -14.57 3.78 2.33
C THR A 108 -13.79 3.24 3.53
N ARG A 109 -14.40 3.26 4.72
CA ARG A 109 -13.79 2.72 5.93
C ARG A 109 -13.54 1.22 5.80
N ASP A 110 -14.49 0.46 5.26
CA ASP A 110 -14.36 -0.98 5.07
C ASP A 110 -13.23 -1.33 4.09
N ILE A 111 -13.07 -0.56 3.01
CA ILE A 111 -11.95 -0.68 2.08
C ILE A 111 -10.62 -0.46 2.82
N VAL A 112 -10.53 0.58 3.64
CA VAL A 112 -9.30 0.91 4.39
C VAL A 112 -8.96 -0.19 5.39
N THR A 113 -9.93 -0.65 6.18
CA THR A 113 -9.75 -1.75 7.12
C THR A 113 -9.22 -2.99 6.38
N TYR A 114 -9.88 -3.37 5.27
CA TYR A 114 -9.47 -4.51 4.48
C TYR A 114 -8.04 -4.39 3.91
N LEU A 115 -7.65 -3.22 3.43
CA LEU A 115 -6.29 -3.00 2.93
C LEU A 115 -5.26 -3.02 4.07
N ASN A 116 -5.60 -2.47 5.24
CA ASN A 116 -4.70 -2.43 6.41
C ASN A 116 -4.56 -3.78 7.12
N GLU A 117 -5.46 -4.73 6.85
CA GLU A 117 -5.31 -6.15 7.22
C GLU A 117 -4.26 -6.90 6.36
N GLY A 118 -3.64 -6.22 5.39
CA GLY A 118 -2.59 -6.77 4.53
C GLY A 118 -3.08 -7.30 3.19
N HIS A 119 -4.36 -7.11 2.85
CA HIS A 119 -4.90 -7.51 1.55
C HIS A 119 -4.37 -6.61 0.42
N THR A 120 -4.11 -7.23 -0.72
CA THR A 120 -3.64 -6.53 -1.92
C THR A 120 -4.76 -5.72 -2.56
N MET A 121 -4.40 -4.69 -3.32
CA MET A 121 -5.36 -3.89 -4.10
C MET A 121 -6.22 -4.78 -5.03
N LYS A 122 -5.63 -5.82 -5.64
CA LYS A 122 -6.35 -6.76 -6.51
C LYS A 122 -7.41 -7.57 -5.76
N GLN A 123 -7.14 -7.96 -4.52
CA GLN A 123 -8.15 -8.61 -3.67
C GLN A 123 -9.27 -7.64 -3.29
N ALA A 124 -8.92 -6.38 -3.01
CA ALA A 124 -9.93 -5.34 -2.75
C ALA A 124 -10.82 -5.09 -3.98
N GLU A 125 -10.27 -5.14 -5.20
CA GLU A 125 -11.06 -4.99 -6.42
C GLU A 125 -12.17 -6.04 -6.51
N VAL A 126 -11.83 -7.30 -6.23
CA VAL A 126 -12.79 -8.42 -6.24
C VAL A 126 -13.81 -8.27 -5.11
N LYS A 127 -13.36 -7.97 -3.88
CA LYS A 127 -14.23 -7.89 -2.69
C LYS A 127 -15.26 -6.77 -2.79
N PHE A 128 -14.84 -5.60 -3.27
CA PHE A 128 -15.68 -4.41 -3.32
C PHE A 128 -16.30 -4.15 -4.70
N GLN A 129 -16.03 -5.02 -5.69
CA GLN A 129 -16.50 -4.88 -7.08
C GLN A 129 -16.13 -3.52 -7.69
N LEU A 130 -14.93 -3.03 -7.39
CA LEU A 130 -14.39 -1.77 -7.89
C LEU A 130 -13.05 -2.02 -8.57
N VAL A 131 -12.71 -1.23 -9.58
CA VAL A 131 -11.35 -1.24 -10.12
C VAL A 131 -10.40 -0.41 -9.25
N ALA A 132 -9.12 -0.75 -9.23
CA ALA A 132 -8.09 -0.14 -8.39
C ALA A 132 -7.99 1.38 -8.54
N PRO A 133 -8.13 1.97 -9.75
CA PRO A 133 -8.22 3.42 -9.89
C PRO A 133 -9.39 4.04 -9.10
N ASN A 134 -10.56 3.39 -9.11
CA ASN A 134 -11.75 3.88 -8.40
C ASN A 134 -11.55 3.79 -6.89
N ILE A 135 -10.99 2.68 -6.39
CA ILE A 135 -10.64 2.52 -4.98
C ILE A 135 -9.69 3.65 -4.54
N ARG A 136 -8.57 3.84 -5.25
CA ARG A 136 -7.58 4.88 -4.92
C ARG A 136 -8.20 6.28 -4.93
N ASN A 137 -9.03 6.57 -5.91
CA ASN A 137 -9.72 7.85 -6.01
C ASN A 137 -10.66 8.02 -4.82
N LYS A 138 -11.48 7.02 -4.49
CA LYS A 138 -12.41 7.05 -3.37
C LYS A 138 -11.68 7.33 -2.05
N LEU A 139 -10.60 6.60 -1.79
CA LEU A 139 -9.74 6.82 -0.62
C LEU A 139 -9.17 8.24 -0.59
N LYS A 140 -8.66 8.74 -1.72
CA LYS A 140 -8.10 10.08 -1.82
C LYS A 140 -9.13 11.19 -1.57
N HIS A 141 -10.36 11.05 -2.09
CA HIS A 141 -11.42 12.03 -1.86
C HIS A 141 -11.87 12.06 -0.40
N ALA A 142 -11.83 10.91 0.27
CA ALA A 142 -12.07 10.81 1.71
C ALA A 142 -10.86 11.22 2.58
N GLY A 143 -9.80 11.79 1.97
CA GLY A 143 -8.62 12.30 2.69
C GLY A 143 -7.61 11.22 3.09
N TYR A 144 -7.81 9.96 2.73
CA TYR A 144 -6.84 8.91 2.99
C TYR A 144 -5.64 9.04 2.06
N ARG A 145 -4.47 8.76 2.63
CA ARG A 145 -3.23 8.58 1.88
C ARG A 145 -2.56 7.28 2.31
N TYR A 146 -1.78 6.72 1.41
CA TYR A 146 -0.95 5.56 1.71
C TYR A 146 0.36 6.01 2.34
N ASP A 147 0.61 5.60 3.58
CA ASP A 147 1.87 5.84 4.26
C ASP A 147 2.81 4.65 4.05
N ASN A 148 3.88 4.88 3.29
CA ASN A 148 4.84 3.85 2.92
C ASN A 148 5.77 3.40 4.06
N LEU A 149 5.89 4.16 5.14
CA LEU A 149 6.70 3.76 6.29
C LEU A 149 5.96 2.70 7.11
N PHE A 150 4.66 2.91 7.28
CA PHE A 150 3.78 2.03 8.05
C PHE A 150 3.07 0.98 7.19
N ASN A 151 3.12 1.10 5.85
CA ASN A 151 2.41 0.23 4.90
C ASN A 151 0.88 0.21 5.16
N ILE A 152 0.29 1.39 5.42
CA ILE A 152 -1.15 1.52 5.72
C ILE A 152 -1.80 2.68 4.98
N TRP A 153 -3.10 2.60 4.76
CA TRP A 153 -3.97 3.71 4.37
C TRP A 153 -4.49 4.42 5.62
N THR A 154 -4.29 5.74 5.68
CA THR A 154 -4.63 6.53 6.87
C THR A 154 -4.93 7.98 6.50
N VAL A 155 -5.79 8.62 7.30
CA VAL A 155 -6.02 10.08 7.28
C VAL A 155 -5.06 10.82 8.21
N GLU A 156 -4.48 10.13 9.18
CA GLU A 156 -3.65 10.72 10.23
C GLU A 156 -2.32 11.18 9.69
N GLU A 157 -1.81 12.34 10.14
CA GLU A 157 -0.49 12.83 9.74
C GLU A 157 0.64 11.89 10.18
N ARG A 158 1.72 11.82 9.37
CA ARG A 158 2.84 10.92 9.63
C ARG A 158 3.48 11.19 10.99
N THR A 159 3.64 12.45 11.34
CA THR A 159 4.18 12.90 12.64
C THR A 159 3.38 12.34 13.82
N LYS A 160 2.05 12.26 13.72
CA LYS A 160 1.18 11.68 14.74
C LYS A 160 1.35 10.16 14.82
N LEU A 161 1.44 9.47 13.68
CA LEU A 161 1.69 8.01 13.64
C LEU A 161 3.05 7.66 14.25
N VAL A 162 4.09 8.43 13.92
CA VAL A 162 5.44 8.28 14.47
C VAL A 162 5.41 8.51 15.98
N LYS A 163 4.75 9.56 16.49
CA LYS A 163 4.62 9.79 17.93
C LYS A 163 3.92 8.64 18.66
N LEU A 164 2.78 8.15 18.14
CA LEU A 164 2.07 7.02 18.72
C LEU A 164 2.93 5.75 18.77
N LEU A 165 3.72 5.49 17.72
CA LEU A 165 4.62 4.34 17.70
C LEU A 165 5.79 4.52 18.69
N ALA A 166 6.29 5.75 18.82
CA ALA A 166 7.35 6.09 19.75
C ALA A 166 6.92 5.88 21.21
N GLU A 167 5.71 6.31 21.57
CA GLU A 167 5.09 6.06 22.88
C GLU A 167 4.97 4.56 23.18
N LYS A 168 4.53 3.76 22.21
CA LYS A 168 4.46 2.29 22.37
C LYS A 168 5.82 1.65 22.59
N LEU A 169 6.85 2.11 21.88
CA LEU A 169 8.22 1.65 22.08
C LEU A 169 8.74 2.02 23.48
N GLN A 170 8.45 3.24 23.94
CA GLN A 170 8.87 3.71 25.26
C GLN A 170 8.18 2.97 26.41
N ASN A 171 6.92 2.56 26.21
CA ASN A 171 6.16 1.75 27.16
C ASN A 171 6.49 0.26 27.06
N GLU A 172 7.45 -0.14 26.20
CA GLU A 172 7.80 -1.54 25.94
C GLU A 172 6.61 -2.40 25.43
N GLU A 173 5.57 -1.77 24.86
CA GLU A 173 4.41 -2.46 24.28
C GLU A 173 4.75 -3.15 22.95
N ILE A 174 5.81 -2.67 22.29
CA ILE A 174 6.33 -3.21 21.03
C ILE A 174 7.85 -3.02 21.01
N SER A 175 8.57 -3.93 20.36
CA SER A 175 10.03 -3.83 20.18
C SER A 175 10.40 -3.52 18.73
N PHE A 176 11.64 -3.05 18.50
CA PHE A 176 12.13 -2.84 17.14
C PHE A 176 12.21 -4.14 16.33
N GLU A 177 12.59 -5.25 16.96
CA GLU A 177 12.63 -6.57 16.33
C GLU A 177 11.25 -7.01 15.85
N GLU A 178 10.20 -6.71 16.63
CA GLU A 178 8.83 -6.99 16.21
C GLU A 178 8.41 -6.14 15.00
N LEU A 179 8.82 -4.87 14.96
CA LEU A 179 8.58 -4.00 13.82
C LEU A 179 9.31 -4.48 12.56
N GLU A 180 10.55 -4.95 12.67
CA GLU A 180 11.27 -5.57 11.55
C GLU A 180 10.59 -6.82 11.04
N LYS A 181 10.12 -7.70 11.95
CA LYS A 181 9.34 -8.90 11.58
C LYS A 181 8.05 -8.55 10.83
N ARG A 182 7.47 -7.37 11.08
CA ARG A 182 6.32 -6.84 10.34
C ARG A 182 6.71 -6.16 9.01
N GLY A 183 7.98 -6.19 8.63
CA GLY A 183 8.50 -5.61 7.39
C GLY A 183 8.73 -4.10 7.45
N MET A 184 8.75 -3.50 8.65
CA MET A 184 9.01 -2.07 8.81
C MET A 184 10.49 -1.77 8.64
N LYS A 185 10.81 -0.67 7.94
CA LYS A 185 12.19 -0.21 7.74
C LYS A 185 12.66 0.56 8.97
N VAL A 186 13.20 -0.14 9.97
CA VAL A 186 13.59 0.45 11.26
C VAL A 186 14.58 1.61 11.13
N ASP A 187 15.53 1.55 10.21
CA ASP A 187 16.47 2.66 9.98
C ASP A 187 15.75 3.96 9.58
N LYS A 188 14.78 3.86 8.67
CA LYS A 188 13.96 5.01 8.27
C LYS A 188 13.06 5.51 9.40
N LEU A 189 12.60 4.60 10.26
CA LEU A 189 11.81 4.97 11.41
C LEU A 189 12.65 5.75 12.44
N LYS A 190 13.90 5.33 12.67
CA LYS A 190 14.85 6.06 13.53
C LYS A 190 15.10 7.48 13.02
N GLU A 191 15.31 7.66 11.71
CA GLU A 191 15.42 8.98 11.08
C GLU A 191 14.18 9.86 11.33
N GLU A 192 12.98 9.28 11.33
CA GLU A 192 11.75 10.02 11.62
C GLU A 192 11.60 10.36 13.12
N PHE A 193 12.10 9.52 14.03
CA PHE A 193 12.13 9.81 15.46
C PHE A 193 13.05 10.98 15.80
N GLU A 194 14.21 11.08 15.14
CA GLU A 194 15.14 12.20 15.30
C GLU A 194 14.46 13.53 14.93
N LYS A 195 13.66 13.57 13.85
CA LYS A 195 12.97 14.77 13.39
C LYS A 195 11.96 15.32 14.40
N ILE A 196 11.39 14.47 15.26
CA ILE A 196 10.41 14.87 16.27
C ILE A 196 11.03 15.06 17.66
N ASN A 197 12.38 15.06 17.77
CA ASN A 197 13.12 15.09 19.03
C ASN A 197 12.66 14.03 20.03
N PHE A 198 12.21 12.87 19.52
CA PHE A 198 11.87 11.78 20.42
C PHE A 198 13.18 11.16 20.90
N PRO A 199 13.44 11.11 22.23
CA PRO A 199 14.63 10.48 22.74
C PRO A 199 14.47 8.97 22.49
N VAL A 200 15.06 8.51 21.38
CA VAL A 200 15.20 7.08 21.16
C VAL A 200 16.26 6.63 22.15
N ASN A 201 15.84 6.37 23.40
CA ASN A 201 16.52 5.40 24.25
C ASN A 201 16.33 4.06 23.55
N VAL A 202 17.03 3.87 22.43
CA VAL A 202 17.39 2.54 21.97
C VAL A 202 18.03 1.97 23.22
N PRO A 203 17.48 0.91 23.83
CA PRO A 203 18.25 0.15 24.79
C PRO A 203 19.51 -0.18 24.02
N GLN A 204 20.62 0.53 24.32
CA GLN A 204 21.90 0.23 23.70
C GLN A 204 22.03 -1.26 23.94
N ALA A 205 21.98 -2.03 22.84
CA ALA A 205 22.02 -3.48 22.89
C ALA A 205 23.06 -3.79 23.93
N LYS A 206 22.60 -4.32 25.08
CA LYS A 206 23.39 -4.41 26.31
C LYS A 206 24.70 -5.00 25.83
N GLU A 207 25.76 -4.18 25.72
CA GLU A 207 27.01 -4.68 25.20
C GLU A 207 27.34 -5.77 26.21
N LEU A 208 27.23 -7.02 25.79
CA LEU A 208 27.62 -8.18 26.57
C LEU A 208 29.14 -8.10 26.62
N SER A 209 29.65 -7.12 27.37
CA SER A 209 31.04 -6.85 27.65
C SER A 209 31.56 -7.79 28.72
N GLN A 210 30.87 -8.92 28.94
CA GLN A 210 31.45 -10.05 29.62
C GLN A 210 32.08 -10.94 28.53
N PRO A 211 33.39 -11.20 28.60
CA PRO A 211 34.04 -12.12 27.68
C PRO A 211 33.29 -13.44 27.74
N ILE A 212 32.66 -13.81 26.62
CA ILE A 212 31.90 -15.05 26.52
C ILE A 212 32.88 -16.19 26.77
N ALA A 213 32.50 -17.07 27.71
CA ALA A 213 33.35 -18.19 28.10
C ALA A 213 33.67 -19.06 26.87
N PRO A 214 34.92 -19.51 26.69
CA PRO A 214 35.30 -20.33 25.55
C PRO A 214 34.40 -21.58 25.45
N LEU A 215 34.21 -22.06 24.23
CA LEU A 215 33.51 -23.32 23.99
C LEU A 215 34.23 -24.47 24.70
N SER A 216 33.46 -25.31 25.37
CA SER A 216 33.91 -26.57 25.96
C SER A 216 34.32 -27.55 24.87
N THR A 217 35.12 -28.55 25.24
CA THR A 217 35.56 -29.62 24.34
C THR A 217 34.39 -30.37 23.70
N THR A 218 33.31 -30.59 24.44
CA THR A 218 32.09 -31.25 23.94
C THR A 218 31.39 -30.42 22.86
N GLU A 219 31.28 -29.10 23.07
CA GLU A 219 30.68 -28.19 22.08
C GLU A 219 31.52 -28.17 20.80
N ILE A 220 32.86 -28.13 20.92
CA ILE A 220 33.78 -28.19 19.77
C ILE A 220 33.64 -29.51 18.99
N GLU A 221 33.48 -30.65 19.68
CA GLU A 221 33.27 -31.94 19.01
C GLU A 221 31.95 -32.02 18.24
N ILE A 222 30.87 -31.47 18.79
CA ILE A 222 29.57 -31.39 18.11
C ILE A 222 29.72 -30.60 16.80
N PHE A 223 30.41 -29.46 16.85
CA PHE A 223 30.67 -28.64 15.68
C PHE A 223 31.55 -29.33 14.64
N ARG A 224 32.62 -30.02 15.04
CA ARG A 224 33.47 -30.80 14.13
C ARG A 224 32.68 -31.89 13.40
N LYS A 225 31.75 -32.57 14.08
CA LYS A 225 30.87 -33.56 13.46
C LYS A 225 29.91 -32.95 12.44
N MET A 226 29.36 -31.77 12.73
CA MET A 226 28.48 -31.05 11.80
C MET A 226 29.22 -30.64 10.52
N ILE A 227 30.43 -30.09 10.67
CA ILE A 227 31.26 -29.68 9.54
C ILE A 227 31.69 -30.89 8.70
N GLY A 228 32.13 -31.98 9.34
CA GLY A 228 32.49 -33.20 8.59
C GLY A 228 31.30 -33.83 7.86
N THR A 229 30.10 -33.75 8.44
CA THR A 229 28.86 -34.20 7.75
C THR A 229 28.57 -33.32 6.53
N TRP A 230 28.74 -32.00 6.67
CA TRP A 230 28.57 -31.05 5.57
C TRP A 230 29.58 -31.26 4.43
N GLU A 231 30.87 -31.36 4.74
CA GLU A 231 31.93 -31.59 3.74
C GLU A 231 31.68 -32.87 2.93
N SER A 232 31.12 -33.90 3.57
CA SER A 232 30.77 -35.16 2.90
C SER A 232 29.58 -35.05 1.93
N GLN A 233 28.73 -34.03 2.09
CA GLN A 233 27.47 -33.87 1.34
C GLN A 233 27.55 -32.83 0.22
N THR A 234 28.52 -31.92 0.23
CA THR A 234 28.60 -30.83 -0.75
C THR A 234 29.83 -30.97 -1.66
N SER A 235 29.62 -31.33 -2.93
CA SER A 235 30.69 -31.31 -3.95
C SER A 235 30.75 -30.02 -4.77
N VAL A 236 29.78 -29.11 -4.68
CA VAL A 236 29.76 -27.86 -5.47
C VAL A 236 29.00 -26.74 -4.74
N ALA A 237 29.59 -25.53 -4.67
CA ALA A 237 29.03 -24.29 -4.10
C ALA A 237 27.83 -23.75 -4.94
N HIS A 238 26.85 -23.02 -4.41
CA HIS A 238 27.01 -21.62 -3.96
C HIS A 238 25.96 -21.10 -2.97
N ASN A 239 25.09 -21.95 -2.40
CA ASN A 239 24.21 -21.56 -1.29
C ASN A 239 24.39 -22.55 -0.15
N LEU A 240 24.92 -22.05 0.98
CA LEU A 240 25.22 -22.86 2.16
C LEU A 240 23.92 -23.12 2.92
N SER A 241 23.27 -24.23 2.63
CA SER A 241 22.17 -24.76 3.45
C SER A 241 22.67 -26.01 4.14
N ILE A 242 22.92 -25.93 5.44
CA ILE A 242 23.34 -27.08 6.25
C ILE A 242 22.09 -27.71 6.84
N THR A 243 21.84 -28.98 6.51
CA THR A 243 20.80 -29.77 7.17
C THR A 243 21.45 -30.47 8.36
N ILE A 244 21.04 -30.09 9.57
CA ILE A 244 21.56 -30.63 10.83
C ILE A 244 20.66 -31.79 11.27
N ASN A 245 21.24 -32.92 11.70
CA ASN A 245 20.46 -33.99 12.32
C ASN A 245 19.77 -33.45 13.60
N HIS A 246 18.51 -33.82 13.81
CA HIS A 246 17.72 -33.46 14.97
C HIS A 246 18.45 -33.65 16.31
N GLU A 247 19.22 -34.73 16.49
CA GLU A 247 19.97 -34.97 17.73
C GLU A 247 21.05 -33.89 17.99
N LEU A 248 21.70 -33.41 16.94
CA LEU A 248 22.71 -32.35 17.02
C LEU A 248 22.06 -30.98 17.24
N LEU A 249 20.91 -30.74 16.61
CA LEU A 249 20.12 -29.53 16.85
C LEU A 249 19.65 -29.47 18.31
N GLN A 250 19.14 -30.58 18.85
CA GLN A 250 18.71 -30.66 20.25
C GLN A 250 19.87 -30.39 21.22
N SER A 251 21.06 -30.95 20.93
CA SER A 251 22.25 -30.71 21.73
C SER A 251 22.69 -29.24 21.72
N LEU A 252 22.56 -28.56 20.57
CA LEU A 252 22.85 -27.11 20.47
C LEU A 252 21.80 -26.26 21.20
N GLU A 253 20.53 -26.65 21.16
CA GLU A 253 19.47 -25.99 21.91
C GLU A 253 19.68 -26.11 23.43
N ASP A 254 20.12 -27.27 23.90
CA ASP A 254 20.46 -27.49 25.31
C ASP A 254 21.65 -26.61 25.75
N VAL A 255 22.66 -26.48 24.89
CA VAL A 255 23.80 -25.58 25.12
C VAL A 255 23.36 -24.11 25.14
N ALA A 256 22.52 -23.69 24.20
CA ALA A 256 21.95 -22.35 24.12
C ALA A 256 21.19 -22.00 25.41
N LYS A 257 20.37 -22.93 25.87
CA LYS A 257 19.59 -22.80 27.09
C LYS A 257 20.48 -22.71 28.33
N ASN A 258 21.52 -23.54 28.42
CA ASN A 258 22.44 -23.55 29.57
C ASN A 258 23.31 -22.28 29.65
N ARG A 259 23.65 -21.67 28.50
CA ARG A 259 24.46 -20.45 28.41
C ARG A 259 23.63 -19.16 28.39
N GLU A 260 22.30 -19.26 28.39
CA GLU A 260 21.37 -18.13 28.22
C GLU A 260 21.67 -17.28 26.96
N ILE A 261 22.07 -17.92 25.87
CA ILE A 261 22.36 -17.29 24.58
C ILE A 261 21.52 -17.91 23.46
N THR A 262 21.44 -17.23 22.31
CA THR A 262 20.68 -17.72 21.15
C THR A 262 21.47 -18.79 20.38
N LEU A 263 20.75 -19.70 19.72
CA LEU A 263 21.33 -20.71 18.83
C LEU A 263 22.23 -20.08 17.76
N THR A 264 21.82 -18.93 17.21
CA THR A 264 22.57 -18.18 16.21
C THR A 264 23.95 -17.75 16.73
N GLN A 265 24.03 -17.22 17.96
CA GLN A 265 25.28 -16.81 18.57
C GLN A 265 26.26 -17.98 18.74
N ILE A 266 25.76 -19.15 19.13
CA ILE A 266 26.60 -20.36 19.27
C ILE A 266 27.16 -20.82 17.93
N VAL A 267 26.34 -20.77 16.86
CA VAL A 267 26.77 -21.12 15.51
C VAL A 267 27.82 -20.14 14.98
N GLU A 268 27.62 -18.84 15.19
CA GLU A 268 28.57 -17.79 14.79
C GLU A 268 29.93 -17.95 15.50
N GLU A 269 29.94 -18.23 16.80
CA GLU A 269 31.17 -18.46 17.58
C GLU A 269 31.95 -19.67 17.09
N ALA A 270 31.25 -20.78 16.85
CA ALA A 270 31.89 -22.00 16.41
C ALA A 270 32.47 -21.87 15.00
N LEU A 271 31.78 -21.18 14.09
CA LEU A 271 32.31 -20.84 12.78
C LEU A 271 33.54 -19.93 12.90
N ALA A 272 33.50 -18.92 13.78
CA ALA A 272 34.64 -18.05 14.02
C ALA A 272 35.86 -18.80 14.60
N HIS A 273 35.63 -19.78 15.50
CA HIS A 273 36.67 -20.63 16.06
C HIS A 273 37.27 -21.56 15.00
N TYR A 274 36.42 -22.23 14.22
CA TYR A 274 36.84 -23.11 13.13
C TYR A 274 37.67 -22.37 12.06
N LEU A 275 37.25 -21.17 11.66
CA LEU A 275 37.98 -20.33 10.71
C LEU A 275 39.32 -19.81 11.26
N LYS A 276 39.48 -19.73 12.59
CA LYS A 276 40.77 -19.39 13.23
C LYS A 276 41.72 -20.58 13.27
N GLU A 277 41.23 -21.80 13.49
CA GLU A 277 42.06 -23.03 13.50
C GLU A 277 42.51 -23.47 12.09
N MET A 278 41.81 -23.04 11.04
CA MET A 278 42.15 -23.36 9.64
C MET A 278 43.18 -22.42 8.98
N LYS A 279 43.68 -21.41 9.71
CA LYS A 279 44.77 -20.52 9.27
C LYS A 279 46.09 -20.89 9.95
#